data_AF-A0AB72YYW6-F1
#
_entry.id   AF-A0AB72YYW6-F1
#
_cell.length_a   1.000
_cell.length_b   1.000
_cell.length_c   1.000
_cell.angle_alpha   90.00
_cell.angle_beta   90.00
_cell.angle_gamma   90.00
#
_symmetry.space_group_name_H-M   'P 1'
#
loop_
_entity.id
_entity.type
_entity.pdbx_description
1 polymer ?
#
loop_
_entity_poly.entity_id
_entity_poly.type
_entity_poly.pdbx_seq_one_letter_code
_entity_poly.pdbx_strand_id
1 'polypeptide(L)' 'MSLVMNVCQRIQVLDYGRTIASGLPEEIANDPQVISAYLGADDTDETAEGREA' A
#
# COMPACT_ATOMS: atom_id res chain seq x y z
N MET A 1 1.86 -1.79 5.24
CA MET A 1 1.45 -2.53 4.03
C MET A 1 2.50 -3.56 3.55
N SER A 2 3.26 -4.20 4.45
CA SER A 2 4.46 -4.97 4.08
C SER A 2 4.20 -6.38 3.55
N LEU A 3 3.11 -7.05 3.96
CA LEU A 3 2.84 -8.44 3.53
C LEU A 3 2.55 -8.56 2.03
N VAL A 4 1.64 -7.75 1.50
CA VAL A 4 1.27 -7.77 0.07
C VAL A 4 2.48 -7.47 -0.81
N MET A 5 3.29 -6.50 -0.40
CA MET A 5 4.48 -6.10 -1.14
C MET A 5 5.57 -7.19 -1.15
N ASN A 6 5.65 -8.02 -0.10
CA ASN A 6 6.65 -9.09 0.00
C ASN A 6 6.25 -10.40 -0.68
N VAL A 7 4.94 -10.65 -0.87
CA VAL A 7 4.44 -11.93 -1.39
C VAL A 7 4.14 -11.86 -2.89
N CYS A 8 3.70 -10.70 -3.39
CA CYS A 8 3.31 -10.55 -4.78
C CYS A 8 4.49 -10.19 -5.68
N GLN A 9 4.60 -10.83 -6.84
CA GLN A 9 5.59 -10.48 -7.88
C GLN A 9 5.12 -9.33 -8.78
N ARG A 10 3.80 -9.12 -8.85
CA ARG A 10 3.15 -8.05 -9.61
C ARG A 10 1.85 -7.68 -8.94
N ILE A 11 1.54 -6.39 -8.92
CA ILE A 11 0.37 -5.83 -8.25
C ILE A 11 -0.40 -4.98 -9.26
N GLN A 12 -1.72 -5.04 -9.19
CA GLN A 12 -2.62 -4.20 -9.97
C GLN A 12 -3.54 -3.44 -9.01
N VAL A 13 -3.52 -2.12 -9.11
CA VAL A 13 -4.29 -1.22 -8.23
C VAL A 13 -5.47 -0.68 -9.02
N LEU A 14 -6.65 -0.78 -8.41
CA LEU A 14 -7.91 -0.33 -8.98
C LEU A 14 -8.42 0.85 -8.17
N ASP A 15 -8.99 1.87 -8.78
CA ASP A 15 -9.77 2.90 -8.09
C ASP A 15 -11.12 3.03 -8.80
N TYR A 16 -12.21 2.91 -8.04
CA TYR A 16 -13.58 2.84 -8.56
C TYR A 16 -13.74 1.92 -9.79
N GLY A 17 -13.11 0.74 -9.76
CA GLY A 17 -13.16 -0.26 -10.83
C GLY A 17 -12.30 0.06 -12.05
N ARG A 18 -11.45 1.08 -12.01
CA ARG A 18 -10.49 1.44 -13.07
C ARG A 18 -9.07 1.15 -12.61
N THR A 19 -8.24 0.58 -13.47
CA THR A 19 -6.81 0.41 -13.13
C THR A 19 -6.13 1.76 -13.09
N ILE A 20 -5.48 2.06 -11.96
CA ILE A 20 -4.69 3.28 -11.78
C ILE A 20 -3.19 3.01 -11.83
N ALA A 21 -2.74 1.81 -11.44
CA ALA A 21 -1.35 1.41 -11.52
C ALA A 21 -1.21 -0.11 -11.67
N SER A 22 -0.14 -0.57 -12.30
CA SER A 22 0.20 -1.99 -12.44
C SER A 22 1.71 -2.16 -12.60
N GLY A 23 2.33 -2.99 -11.76
CA GLY A 23 3.78 -3.11 -11.73
C GLY A 23 4.30 -3.98 -10.60
N LEU A 24 5.62 -3.95 -10.43
CA LEU A 24 6.31 -4.55 -9.29
C LEU A 24 5.87 -3.88 -7.98
N PRO A 25 5.98 -4.57 -6.85
CA PRO A 25 5.64 -4.00 -5.54
C PRO A 25 6.32 -2.66 -5.26
N GLU A 26 7.60 -2.55 -5.61
CA GLU A 26 8.38 -1.31 -5.44
C GLU A 26 7.85 -0.16 -6.29
N GLU A 27 7.38 -0.45 -7.51
CA GLU A 27 6.80 0.56 -8.41
C GLU A 27 5.47 1.05 -7.86
N ILE A 28 4.62 0.12 -7.37
CA ILE A 28 3.31 0.44 -6.81
C ILE A 28 3.41 1.21 -5.50
N ALA A 29 4.37 0.86 -4.63
CA ALA A 29 4.57 1.54 -3.35
C ALA A 29 4.99 3.00 -3.52
N ASN A 30 5.68 3.33 -4.62
CA ASN A 30 6.13 4.69 -4.93
C ASN A 30 5.21 5.44 -5.91
N ASP A 31 4.12 4.80 -6.37
CA ASP A 31 3.22 5.42 -7.33
C ASP A 31 2.36 6.50 -6.64
N PRO A 32 2.44 7.78 -7.09
CA PRO A 32 1.75 8.88 -6.43
C PRO A 32 0.22 8.76 -6.50
N GLN A 33 -0.33 8.11 -7.54
CA GLN A 33 -1.78 7.87 -7.64
C GLN A 33 -2.22 6.82 -6.63
N VAL A 34 -1.41 5.77 -6.44
CA VAL A 34 -1.65 4.73 -5.43
C VAL A 34 -1.54 5.32 -4.03
N ILE A 35 -0.49 6.09 -3.76
CA ILE A 35 -0.30 6.73 -2.45
C ILE A 35 -1.49 7.62 -2.11
N SER A 36 -1.89 8.49 -3.04
CA SER A 36 -3.03 9.37 -2.85
C SER A 36 -4.37 8.64 -2.67
N ALA A 37 -4.58 7.51 -3.36
CA ALA A 37 -5.86 6.79 -3.33
C ALA A 37 -5.97 5.77 -2.19
N TYR A 38 -4.85 5.21 -1.72
CA TYR A 38 -4.84 4.05 -0.82
C TYR A 38 -3.97 4.17 0.42
N LEU A 39 -2.90 4.98 0.39
CA LEU A 39 -1.92 5.02 1.47
C LEU A 39 -2.03 6.28 2.33
N GLY A 40 -2.59 7.37 1.79
CA GLY A 40 -2.52 8.67 2.43
C GLY A 40 -1.08 9.22 2.46
N ALA A 41 -0.92 10.50 2.81
CA ALA A 41 0.40 11.07 3.05
C ALA A 41 0.90 10.60 4.42
N ASP A 42 1.68 9.51 4.42
CA ASP A 42 2.41 8.95 5.56
C ASP A 42 1.66 8.90 6.91
N ASP A 43 1.07 7.73 7.22
CA ASP A 43 1.03 7.26 8.61
C ASP A 43 2.47 6.97 9.08
N THR A 44 3.15 8.04 9.50
CA THR A 44 4.24 7.93 10.46
C THR A 44 3.63 7.56 11.81
N ASP A 45 3.68 6.26 12.14
CA ASP A 45 3.51 5.66 13.49
C ASP A 45 2.20 5.90 14.27
N GLU A 46 1.29 4.91 14.25
CA GLU A 46 0.38 4.51 15.34
C GLU A 46 0.17 2.98 15.23
N THR A 47 0.27 2.09 16.23
CA THR A 47 0.52 2.18 17.67
C THR A 47 0.95 0.79 18.17
N ALA A 48 1.88 0.79 19.13
CA ALA A 48 2.16 -0.35 19.99
C ALA A 48 1.02 -0.54 21.01
N GLU A 49 0.08 -1.44 20.76
CA GLU A 49 -0.89 -1.88 21.80
C GLU A 49 -1.04 -3.40 21.81
N GLY A 50 -0.26 -4.01 22.69
CA GLY A 50 -0.37 -5.39 23.16
C GLY A 50 0.18 -5.49 24.58
N ARG A 51 -0.25 -4.60 25.48
CA ARG A 51 -0.05 -4.77 26.92
C ARG A 51 -1.16 -5.70 27.42
N GLU A 52 -0.88 -6.99 27.43
CA GLU A 52 -1.72 -7.97 28.14
C GLU A 52 -1.70 -7.66 29.65
N ALA A 53 -2.89 -7.64 30.23
CA ALA A 53 -3.16 -7.52 31.66
C ALA A 53 -3.59 -8.88 32.22
#